data_AF-A0A7V7DVM5-F1
#
_entry.id   AF-A0A7V7DVM5-F1
#
_cell.length_a   1.000
_cell.length_b   1.000
_cell.length_c   1.000
_cell.angle_alpha   90.00
_cell.angle_beta   90.00
_cell.angle_gamma   90.00
#
_symmetry.space_group_name_H-M   'P 1'
#
loop_
_entity.id
_entity.type
_entity.pdbx_description
1 polymer ?
#
loop_
_entity_poly.entity_id
_entity_poly.type
_entity_poly.pdbx_seq_one_letter_code
_entity_poly.pdbx_strand_id
1 'polypeptide(L)'
;MITAKRQLLSFLILVVICVSALATEPNETKTELKFEINTRVRSKGLMKFTGPVKPKYVAIFTMSDLSRIRRELVWTDYPALAKMILATTTGQSMSEIQKELLKADRVISTSTSSVREQMYSVQKTEFGLYAFTVDDAKNMTQALIEILTTIAREKQPPMLEKFMNERKQKLQILQEGISDIKNKLIEMEPEFKSRESKYKTIKNTDRYRTLSDSKANEKARETIVQMNKMLSILDIELAGIQEKLVVIEQYRESGKFSKATLEKLEQMFVEQMVELRGAMARKDAAIELRNQDKQFCDLYNAWHSLEKEVKFLRNRLRNEEKRVRSYEEGTANPHPELLPPKVLQNKVTIYPVLAEE
;
A
#
# COMPACT_ATOMS: atom_id res chain seq x y z
N MET A 1 9.28 23.57 14.52
CA MET A 1 8.47 23.89 15.73
C MET A 1 6.99 24.22 15.45
N ILE A 2 6.54 24.46 14.20
CA ILE A 2 5.13 24.80 13.90
C ILE A 2 4.23 23.53 13.80
N THR A 3 4.80 22.36 13.51
CA THR A 3 4.09 21.08 13.36
C THR A 3 3.58 20.49 14.67
N ALA A 4 4.35 20.58 15.76
CA ALA A 4 3.95 20.06 17.06
C ALA A 4 2.70 20.77 17.62
N LYS A 5 2.57 22.10 17.43
CA LYS A 5 1.39 22.87 17.88
C LYS A 5 0.13 22.51 17.08
N ARG A 6 0.24 22.23 15.77
CA ARG A 6 -0.87 21.74 14.94
C ARG A 6 -1.29 20.32 15.31
N GLN A 7 -0.34 19.46 15.66
CA GLN A 7 -0.61 18.09 16.12
C GLN A 7 -1.33 18.08 17.47
N LEU A 8 -0.91 18.94 18.40
CA LEU A 8 -1.54 19.05 19.72
C LEU A 8 -2.95 19.65 19.63
N LEU A 9 -3.16 20.64 18.75
CA LEU A 9 -4.49 21.19 18.46
C LEU A 9 -5.44 20.15 17.83
N SER A 10 -4.93 19.35 16.89
CA SER A 10 -5.70 18.27 16.25
C SER A 10 -6.05 17.18 17.27
N PHE A 11 -5.14 16.85 18.18
CA PHE A 11 -5.36 15.89 19.26
C PHE A 11 -6.39 16.42 20.27
N LEU A 12 -6.33 17.71 20.61
CA LEU A 12 -7.29 18.35 21.52
C LEU A 12 -8.69 18.43 20.90
N ILE A 13 -8.79 18.74 19.60
CA ILE A 13 -10.06 18.70 18.85
C ILE A 13 -10.61 17.27 18.81
N LEU A 14 -9.75 16.26 18.58
CA LEU A 14 -10.17 14.85 18.55
C LEU A 14 -10.66 14.37 19.93
N VAL A 15 -9.96 14.73 21.01
CA VAL A 15 -10.36 14.38 22.38
C VAL A 15 -11.63 15.13 22.78
N VAL A 16 -11.79 16.39 22.40
CA VAL A 16 -13.04 17.14 22.65
C VAL A 16 -14.20 16.56 21.83
N ILE A 17 -14.01 16.16 20.57
CA ILE A 17 -15.05 15.49 19.78
C ILE A 17 -15.40 14.12 20.39
N CYS A 18 -14.40 13.33 20.82
CA CYS A 18 -14.64 12.04 21.45
C CYS A 18 -15.34 12.14 22.81
N VAL A 19 -14.95 13.10 23.67
CA VAL A 19 -15.59 13.30 24.98
C VAL A 19 -16.98 13.93 24.81
N SER A 20 -17.18 14.82 23.83
CA SER A 20 -18.50 15.35 23.51
C SER A 20 -19.42 14.27 22.93
N ALA A 21 -18.90 13.38 22.10
CA ALA A 21 -19.65 12.25 21.53
C ALA A 21 -19.94 11.13 22.54
N LEU A 22 -19.21 11.07 23.66
CA LEU A 22 -19.43 10.11 24.74
C LEU A 22 -20.23 10.68 25.92
N ALA A 23 -20.22 12.00 26.15
CA ALA A 23 -20.87 12.66 27.29
C ALA A 23 -22.15 13.44 26.93
N THR A 24 -22.45 13.63 25.64
CA THR A 24 -23.83 13.95 25.26
C THR A 24 -24.58 12.64 25.11
N GLU A 25 -25.53 12.37 26.01
CA GLU A 25 -26.71 11.61 25.63
C GLU A 25 -27.10 12.11 24.24
N PRO A 26 -27.22 11.23 23.24
CA PRO A 26 -27.53 11.73 21.92
C PRO A 26 -28.89 12.40 22.08
N ASN A 27 -28.92 13.71 21.85
CA ASN A 27 -30.13 14.39 21.41
C ASN A 27 -30.42 13.77 20.03
N GLU A 28 -30.87 12.51 20.04
CA GLU A 28 -31.53 11.84 18.93
C GLU A 28 -32.72 12.75 18.67
N THR A 29 -32.52 13.71 17.76
CA THR A 29 -33.60 14.34 17.02
C THR A 29 -34.40 13.16 16.52
N LYS A 30 -35.51 12.84 17.22
CA LYS A 30 -36.43 11.76 16.87
C LYS A 30 -36.76 11.99 15.42
N THR A 31 -36.08 11.26 14.55
CA THR A 31 -36.17 11.53 13.12
C THR A 31 -37.48 10.86 12.73
N GLU A 32 -38.55 11.64 12.72
CA GLU A 32 -39.89 11.11 12.49
C GLU A 32 -39.95 10.47 11.10
N LEU A 33 -40.30 9.18 11.07
CA LEU A 33 -40.50 8.45 9.83
C LEU A 33 -41.72 9.01 9.11
N LYS A 34 -41.55 9.37 7.84
CA LYS A 34 -42.64 9.78 6.96
C LYS A 34 -43.25 8.55 6.30
N PHE A 35 -44.51 8.28 6.61
CA PHE A 35 -45.27 7.20 6.00
C PHE A 35 -46.11 7.74 4.84
N GLU A 36 -45.90 7.20 3.65
CA GLU A 36 -46.71 7.49 2.47
C GLU A 36 -47.52 6.25 2.08
N ILE A 37 -48.82 6.43 1.82
CA ILE A 37 -49.68 5.36 1.34
C ILE A 37 -49.79 5.50 -0.17
N ASN A 38 -49.37 4.46 -0.89
CA ASN A 38 -49.50 4.39 -2.34
C ASN A 38 -50.70 3.51 -2.68
N THR A 39 -51.62 4.01 -3.50
CA THR A 39 -52.82 3.28 -3.92
C THR A 39 -52.57 2.27 -5.02
N ARG A 40 -51.39 2.31 -5.67
CA ARG A 40 -51.01 1.32 -6.68
C ARG A 40 -50.69 0.00 -6.00
N VAL A 41 -51.26 -1.09 -6.51
CA VAL A 41 -50.89 -2.42 -6.02
C VAL A 41 -49.49 -2.77 -6.50
N ARG A 42 -48.64 -3.22 -5.58
CA ARG A 42 -47.34 -3.78 -5.90
C ARG A 42 -47.49 -5.26 -6.27
N SER A 43 -47.29 -5.61 -7.54
CA SER A 43 -47.39 -7.00 -8.03
C SER A 43 -46.03 -7.71 -8.23
N LYS A 44 -44.92 -6.97 -8.29
CA LYS A 44 -43.58 -7.57 -8.50
C LYS A 44 -42.89 -7.92 -7.17
N GLY A 45 -42.45 -9.17 -7.07
CA GLY A 45 -41.61 -9.67 -5.96
C GLY A 45 -42.38 -10.03 -4.68
N LEU A 46 -43.70 -10.23 -4.77
CA LEU A 46 -44.51 -10.68 -3.64
C LEU A 46 -44.11 -12.10 -3.22
N MET A 47 -43.96 -12.32 -1.92
CA MET A 47 -43.81 -13.67 -1.37
C MET A 47 -45.14 -14.41 -1.48
N LYS A 48 -45.10 -15.71 -1.78
CA LYS A 48 -46.27 -16.57 -1.68
C LYS A 48 -46.52 -16.87 -0.19
N PHE A 49 -47.70 -16.51 0.29
CA PHE A 49 -48.15 -16.78 1.66
C PHE A 49 -48.97 -18.06 1.67
N THR A 50 -48.62 -18.99 2.57
CA THR A 50 -49.26 -20.31 2.67
C THR A 50 -50.14 -20.45 3.92
N GLY A 51 -50.09 -19.46 4.81
CA GLY A 51 -50.85 -19.43 6.04
C GLY A 51 -52.32 -19.02 5.85
N PRO A 52 -53.14 -19.24 6.90
CA PRO A 52 -54.57 -18.92 6.89
C PRO A 52 -54.85 -17.40 6.85
N VAL A 53 -53.86 -16.57 7.20
CA VAL A 53 -53.96 -15.11 7.18
C VAL A 53 -53.14 -14.58 6.01
N LYS A 54 -53.81 -13.98 5.02
CA LYS A 54 -53.16 -13.30 3.88
C LYS A 54 -52.92 -11.83 4.23
N PRO A 55 -51.72 -11.27 4.04
CA PRO A 55 -51.47 -9.84 4.26
C PRO A 55 -52.23 -8.98 3.25
N LYS A 56 -52.66 -7.79 3.66
CA LYS A 56 -53.35 -6.81 2.80
C LYS A 56 -52.45 -5.65 2.40
N TYR A 57 -51.37 -5.42 3.15
CA TYR A 57 -50.45 -4.32 2.94
C TYR A 57 -48.99 -4.79 3.05
N VAL A 58 -48.09 -4.02 2.46
CA VAL A 58 -46.65 -4.16 2.66
C VAL A 58 -46.01 -2.78 2.83
N ALA A 59 -45.26 -2.58 3.92
CA ALA A 59 -44.43 -1.41 4.12
C ALA A 59 -43.05 -1.65 3.52
N ILE A 60 -42.61 -0.76 2.64
CA ILE A 60 -41.27 -0.79 2.03
C ILE A 60 -40.45 0.42 2.44
N PHE A 61 -39.22 0.15 2.85
CA PHE A 61 -38.19 1.16 3.08
C PHE A 61 -36.81 0.56 2.82
N THR A 62 -35.85 1.44 2.57
CA THR A 62 -34.46 1.03 2.33
C THR A 62 -33.58 1.54 3.46
N MET A 63 -32.74 0.67 3.99
CA MET A 63 -31.68 1.05 4.91
C MET A 63 -30.32 0.92 4.25
N SER A 64 -29.43 1.84 4.59
CA SER A 64 -28.04 1.76 4.17
C SER A 64 -27.23 0.99 5.18
N ASP A 65 -26.33 0.16 4.65
CA ASP A 65 -25.19 -0.45 5.28
C ASP A 65 -25.47 -1.28 6.54
N LEU A 66 -26.34 -2.29 6.35
CA LEU A 66 -26.60 -3.29 7.39
C LEU A 66 -25.61 -4.45 7.36
N SER A 67 -24.58 -4.46 6.50
CA SER A 67 -23.77 -5.65 6.18
C SER A 67 -23.26 -6.44 7.40
N ARG A 68 -22.96 -5.74 8.51
CA ARG A 68 -22.47 -6.33 9.77
C ARG A 68 -23.58 -6.77 10.73
N ILE A 69 -24.68 -6.03 10.82
CA ILE A 69 -25.87 -6.38 11.63
C ILE A 69 -26.72 -7.44 10.88
N ARG A 70 -26.59 -7.50 9.56
CA ARG A 70 -27.30 -8.41 8.65
C ARG A 70 -27.06 -9.87 9.01
N ARG A 71 -25.86 -10.23 9.50
CA ARG A 71 -25.60 -11.60 9.94
C ARG A 71 -26.47 -12.02 11.11
N GLU A 72 -26.85 -11.09 11.99
CA GLU A 72 -27.73 -11.36 13.13
C GLU A 72 -29.23 -11.21 12.79
N LEU A 73 -29.60 -10.63 11.64
CA LEU A 73 -31.02 -10.44 11.29
C LEU A 73 -31.49 -11.30 10.11
N VAL A 74 -30.67 -11.43 9.06
CA VAL A 74 -31.03 -12.15 7.82
C VAL A 74 -30.81 -13.66 7.93
N TRP A 75 -30.06 -14.10 8.94
CA TRP A 75 -29.86 -15.52 9.26
C TRP A 75 -30.58 -15.96 10.53
N THR A 76 -31.26 -15.03 11.20
CA THR A 76 -32.13 -15.38 12.32
C THR A 76 -33.39 -16.03 11.79
N ASP A 77 -33.71 -17.20 12.34
CA ASP A 77 -34.90 -17.94 11.97
C ASP A 77 -36.15 -17.05 12.12
N TYR A 78 -37.08 -17.15 11.17
CA TYR A 78 -38.27 -16.29 11.11
C TYR A 78 -39.06 -16.24 12.43
N PRO A 79 -39.27 -17.35 13.14
CA PRO A 79 -39.90 -17.36 14.46
C PRO A 79 -39.13 -16.56 15.52
N ALA A 80 -37.80 -16.52 15.47
CA ALA A 80 -36.99 -15.74 16.42
C ALA A 80 -37.11 -14.23 16.14
N LEU A 81 -37.09 -13.83 14.88
CA LEU A 81 -37.34 -12.42 14.50
C LEU A 81 -38.77 -11.98 14.84
N ALA A 82 -39.77 -12.84 14.62
CA ALA A 82 -41.15 -12.58 15.02
C ALA A 82 -41.28 -12.39 16.54
N LYS A 83 -40.63 -13.23 17.35
CA LYS A 83 -40.57 -13.05 18.81
C LYS A 83 -39.93 -11.73 19.21
N MET A 84 -38.84 -11.33 18.55
CA MET A 84 -38.20 -10.03 18.82
C MET A 84 -39.13 -8.87 18.49
N ILE A 85 -39.84 -8.93 17.34
CA ILE A 85 -40.81 -7.90 16.94
C ILE A 85 -41.92 -7.80 17.98
N LEU A 86 -42.52 -8.92 18.36
CA LEU A 86 -43.60 -8.96 19.36
C LEU A 86 -43.14 -8.53 20.76
N ALA A 87 -41.85 -8.61 21.07
CA ALA A 87 -41.28 -8.16 22.33
C ALA A 87 -41.09 -6.63 22.39
N THR A 88 -41.08 -5.93 21.25
CA THR A 88 -41.00 -4.46 21.23
C THR A 88 -42.30 -3.81 21.70
N THR A 89 -42.21 -2.56 22.18
CA THR A 89 -43.39 -1.80 22.63
C THR A 89 -44.42 -1.63 21.51
N THR A 90 -43.95 -1.41 20.27
CA THR A 90 -44.79 -1.26 19.08
C THR A 90 -45.29 -2.60 18.51
N GLY A 91 -44.58 -3.70 18.76
CA GLY A 91 -45.05 -5.05 18.43
C GLY A 91 -46.24 -5.50 19.27
N GLN A 92 -46.25 -5.14 20.55
CA GLN A 92 -47.34 -5.49 21.46
C GLN A 92 -48.68 -4.83 21.08
N SER A 93 -48.63 -3.63 20.47
CA SER A 93 -49.81 -2.86 20.04
C SER A 93 -50.37 -3.26 18.67
N MET A 94 -49.76 -4.24 17.99
CA MET A 94 -50.29 -4.78 16.73
C MET A 94 -51.63 -5.50 16.93
N SER A 95 -52.42 -5.57 15.87
CA SER A 95 -53.68 -6.32 15.88
C SER A 95 -53.45 -7.82 16.13
N GLU A 96 -54.42 -8.51 16.74
CA GLU A 96 -54.30 -9.97 16.96
C GLU A 96 -54.11 -10.74 15.65
N ILE A 97 -54.73 -10.28 14.57
CA ILE A 97 -54.55 -10.87 13.24
C ILE A 97 -53.10 -10.70 12.74
N GLN A 98 -52.48 -9.54 12.99
CA GLN A 98 -51.07 -9.33 12.66
C GLN A 98 -50.13 -10.22 13.50
N LYS A 99 -50.46 -10.42 14.78
CA LYS A 99 -49.68 -11.32 15.66
C LYS A 99 -49.77 -12.76 15.18
N GLU A 100 -50.92 -13.21 14.72
CA GLU A 100 -51.07 -14.54 14.10
C GLU A 100 -50.32 -14.64 12.76
N LEU A 101 -50.37 -13.59 11.93
CA LEU A 101 -49.61 -13.51 10.68
C LEU A 101 -48.09 -13.66 10.93
N LEU A 102 -47.55 -13.01 11.97
CA LEU A 102 -46.14 -13.11 12.37
C LEU A 102 -45.71 -14.52 12.80
N LYS A 103 -46.63 -15.35 13.30
CA LYS A 103 -46.36 -16.72 13.76
C LYS A 103 -46.35 -17.75 12.62
N ALA A 104 -47.12 -17.50 11.56
CA ALA A 104 -47.46 -18.50 10.56
C ALA A 104 -46.58 -18.47 9.31
N ASP A 105 -46.08 -17.31 8.89
CA ASP A 105 -45.47 -17.13 7.56
C ASP A 105 -44.21 -16.24 7.54
N ARG A 106 -43.55 -16.23 6.38
CA ARG A 106 -42.42 -15.34 6.06
C ARG A 106 -42.91 -13.90 5.80
N VAL A 107 -43.16 -13.16 6.87
CA VAL A 107 -43.72 -11.78 6.85
C VAL A 107 -42.72 -10.66 6.58
N ILE A 108 -41.44 -10.99 6.44
CA ILE A 108 -40.36 -10.03 6.15
C ILE A 108 -39.59 -10.49 4.92
N SER A 109 -39.65 -9.66 3.90
CA SER A 109 -38.82 -9.77 2.70
C SER A 109 -37.64 -8.81 2.78
N THR A 110 -36.47 -9.27 2.34
CA THR A 110 -35.28 -8.43 2.22
C THR A 110 -34.68 -8.60 0.84
N SER A 111 -34.28 -7.48 0.24
CA SER A 111 -33.52 -7.45 -1.01
C SER A 111 -32.30 -6.57 -0.83
N THR A 112 -31.12 -7.08 -1.14
CA THR A 112 -29.88 -6.33 -0.99
C THR A 112 -29.31 -5.99 -2.36
N SER A 113 -28.93 -4.73 -2.52
CA SER A 113 -28.16 -4.25 -3.67
C SER A 113 -26.86 -3.61 -3.18
N SER A 114 -25.81 -3.71 -3.98
CA SER A 114 -24.53 -3.06 -3.70
C SER A 114 -24.35 -1.91 -4.68
N VAL A 115 -24.18 -0.69 -4.18
CA VAL A 115 -23.89 0.49 -4.99
C VAL A 115 -22.44 0.89 -4.74
N ARG A 116 -21.66 1.02 -5.81
CA ARG A 116 -20.30 1.53 -5.70
C ARG A 116 -20.36 3.04 -5.56
N GLU A 117 -20.09 3.54 -4.36
CA GLU A 117 -19.83 4.96 -4.11
C GLU A 117 -18.32 5.18 -4.15
N GLN A 118 -17.87 6.39 -4.48
CA GLN A 118 -16.50 6.74 -4.91
C GLN A 118 -15.36 5.88 -4.33
N MET A 119 -15.31 5.72 -3.00
CA MET A 119 -14.26 4.95 -2.29
C MET A 119 -14.70 3.58 -1.76
N TYR A 120 -16.00 3.30 -1.66
CA TYR A 120 -16.53 2.13 -0.96
C TYR A 120 -17.81 1.58 -1.62
N SER A 121 -18.04 0.28 -1.50
CA SER A 121 -19.33 -0.30 -1.86
C SER A 121 -20.29 -0.17 -0.68
N VAL A 122 -21.37 0.61 -0.85
CA VAL A 122 -22.43 0.72 0.15
C VAL A 122 -23.50 -0.34 -0.17
N GLN A 123 -23.78 -1.21 0.80
CA GLN A 123 -24.90 -2.14 0.68
C GLN A 123 -26.20 -1.43 1.05
N LYS A 124 -27.20 -1.45 0.16
CA LYS A 124 -28.56 -0.98 0.43
C LYS A 124 -29.47 -2.18 0.59
N THR A 125 -30.16 -2.27 1.72
CA THR A 125 -31.12 -3.35 1.99
C THR A 125 -32.52 -2.76 1.99
N GLU A 126 -33.33 -3.19 1.03
CA GLU A 126 -34.76 -2.95 1.00
C GLU A 126 -35.46 -3.98 1.90
N PHE A 127 -36.30 -3.49 2.80
CA PHE A 127 -37.20 -4.30 3.61
C PHE A 127 -38.61 -4.18 3.05
N GLY A 128 -39.31 -5.31 2.96
CA GLY A 128 -40.75 -5.36 2.76
C GLY A 128 -41.40 -6.08 3.94
N LEU A 129 -42.17 -5.33 4.74
CA LEU A 129 -42.85 -5.83 5.94
C LEU A 129 -44.33 -5.99 5.65
N TYR A 130 -44.79 -7.24 5.64
CA TYR A 130 -46.18 -7.57 5.32
C TYR A 130 -47.08 -7.38 6.54
N ALA A 131 -48.25 -6.80 6.30
CA ALA A 131 -49.17 -6.39 7.35
C ALA A 131 -50.64 -6.57 6.96
N PHE A 132 -51.50 -6.71 7.97
CA PHE A 132 -52.95 -6.83 7.76
C PHE A 132 -53.67 -5.48 7.64
N THR A 133 -53.20 -4.46 8.36
CA THR A 133 -53.72 -3.08 8.28
C THR A 133 -52.60 -2.08 8.00
N VAL A 134 -52.96 -0.84 7.65
CA VAL A 134 -52.00 0.25 7.50
C VAL A 134 -51.27 0.55 8.81
N ASP A 135 -51.98 0.51 9.95
CA ASP A 135 -51.38 0.77 11.25
C ASP A 135 -50.48 -0.38 11.71
N ASP A 136 -50.84 -1.63 11.40
CA ASP A 136 -49.93 -2.78 11.59
C ASP A 136 -48.66 -2.61 10.74
N ALA A 137 -48.76 -2.08 9.53
CA ALA A 137 -47.59 -1.82 8.67
C ALA A 137 -46.65 -0.75 9.27
N LYS A 138 -47.23 0.30 9.87
CA LYS A 138 -46.46 1.32 10.62
C LYS A 138 -45.80 0.72 11.84
N ASN A 139 -46.55 -0.02 12.66
CA ASN A 139 -46.07 -0.65 13.89
C ASN A 139 -44.96 -1.67 13.57
N MET A 140 -45.11 -2.46 12.50
CA MET A 140 -44.10 -3.42 12.02
C MET A 140 -42.79 -2.72 11.65
N THR A 141 -42.91 -1.58 10.96
CA THR A 141 -41.74 -0.79 10.57
C THR A 141 -41.03 -0.19 11.77
N GLN A 142 -41.78 0.37 12.71
CA GLN A 142 -41.23 0.93 13.95
C GLN A 142 -40.56 -0.14 14.81
N ALA A 143 -41.21 -1.29 15.01
CA ALA A 143 -40.68 -2.41 15.78
C ALA A 143 -39.36 -2.93 15.18
N LEU A 144 -39.28 -3.08 13.85
CA LEU A 144 -38.06 -3.54 13.21
C LEU A 144 -36.92 -2.51 13.34
N ILE A 145 -37.22 -1.22 13.21
CA ILE A 145 -36.23 -0.15 13.38
C ILE A 145 -35.75 -0.09 14.84
N GLU A 146 -36.63 -0.29 15.81
CA GLU A 146 -36.30 -0.37 17.24
C GLU A 146 -35.32 -1.52 17.53
N ILE A 147 -35.58 -2.72 16.99
CA ILE A 147 -34.68 -3.87 17.10
C ILE A 147 -33.30 -3.54 16.49
N LEU A 148 -33.29 -3.04 15.24
CA LEU A 148 -32.05 -2.74 14.54
C LEU A 148 -31.23 -1.66 15.25
N THR A 149 -31.90 -0.66 15.82
CA THR A 149 -31.27 0.42 16.58
C THR A 149 -30.70 -0.10 17.89
N THR A 150 -31.41 -0.98 18.59
CA THR A 150 -30.92 -1.62 19.83
C THR A 150 -29.68 -2.46 19.57
N ILE A 151 -29.72 -3.34 18.55
CA ILE A 151 -28.54 -4.15 18.17
C ILE A 151 -27.37 -3.25 17.79
N ALA A 152 -27.61 -2.18 17.02
CA ALA A 152 -26.57 -1.23 16.66
C ALA A 152 -25.98 -0.54 17.90
N ARG A 153 -26.81 -0.07 18.83
CA ARG A 153 -26.38 0.61 20.07
C ARG A 153 -25.49 -0.27 20.93
N GLU A 154 -25.79 -1.56 21.03
CA GLU A 154 -24.99 -2.50 21.84
C GLU A 154 -23.69 -2.92 21.16
N LYS A 155 -23.71 -3.15 19.84
CA LYS A 155 -22.60 -3.79 19.13
C LYS A 155 -21.67 -2.80 18.43
N GLN A 156 -22.16 -1.66 17.96
CA GLN A 156 -21.35 -0.70 17.21
C GLN A 156 -20.27 -0.01 18.05
N PRO A 157 -20.51 0.45 19.29
CA PRO A 157 -19.48 1.12 20.07
C PRO A 157 -18.18 0.30 20.26
N PRO A 158 -18.21 -0.97 20.73
CA PRO A 158 -16.98 -1.75 20.88
C PRO A 158 -16.31 -2.06 19.54
N MET A 159 -17.09 -2.19 18.46
CA MET A 159 -16.55 -2.38 17.11
C MET A 159 -15.85 -1.13 16.58
N LEU A 160 -16.46 0.04 16.78
CA LEU A 160 -15.88 1.32 16.41
C LEU A 160 -14.61 1.56 17.21
N GLU A 161 -14.64 1.33 18.53
CA GLU A 161 -13.46 1.44 19.39
C GLU A 161 -12.33 0.54 18.90
N LYS A 162 -12.60 -0.75 18.65
CA LYS A 162 -11.60 -1.68 18.10
C LYS A 162 -11.04 -1.19 16.76
N PHE A 163 -11.90 -0.76 15.83
CA PHE A 163 -11.48 -0.26 14.53
C PHE A 163 -10.58 0.98 14.68
N MET A 164 -10.97 1.94 15.53
CA MET A 164 -10.21 3.16 15.78
C MET A 164 -8.85 2.86 16.42
N ASN A 165 -8.81 1.92 17.38
CA ASN A 165 -7.57 1.48 18.02
C ASN A 165 -6.61 0.80 17.02
N GLU A 166 -7.10 -0.11 16.18
CA GLU A 166 -6.30 -0.74 15.13
C GLU A 166 -5.76 0.29 14.11
N ARG A 167 -6.60 1.27 13.74
CA ARG A 167 -6.20 2.37 12.84
C ARG A 167 -5.14 3.25 13.48
N LYS A 168 -5.30 3.61 14.75
CA LYS A 168 -4.35 4.41 15.52
C LYS A 168 -2.98 3.72 15.62
N GLN A 169 -2.96 2.44 15.96
CA GLN A 169 -1.71 1.65 16.02
C GLN A 169 -1.01 1.61 14.66
N LYS A 170 -1.77 1.37 13.57
CA LYS A 170 -1.21 1.36 12.21
C LYS A 170 -0.67 2.73 11.79
N LEU A 171 -1.35 3.82 12.15
CA LEU A 171 -0.87 5.19 11.91
C LEU A 171 0.45 5.44 12.65
N GLN A 172 0.55 5.04 13.91
CA GLN A 172 1.78 5.19 14.69
C GLN A 172 2.95 4.45 14.03
N ILE A 173 2.77 3.17 13.67
CA ILE A 173 3.80 2.37 12.99
C ILE A 173 4.26 3.03 11.69
N LEU A 174 3.33 3.55 10.89
CA LEU A 174 3.66 4.25 9.64
C LEU A 174 4.41 5.57 9.90
N GLN A 175 4.06 6.30 10.94
CA GLN A 175 4.73 7.56 11.30
C GLN A 175 6.16 7.31 11.80
N GLU A 176 6.36 6.28 12.62
CA GLU A 176 7.68 5.81 13.04
C GLU A 176 8.51 5.38 11.82
N GLY A 177 7.94 4.58 10.91
CA GLY A 177 8.59 4.18 9.67
C GLY A 177 9.00 5.35 8.77
N ILE A 178 8.15 6.37 8.63
CA ILE A 178 8.47 7.61 7.91
C ILE A 178 9.66 8.33 8.56
N SER A 179 9.69 8.40 9.89
CA SER A 179 10.79 9.02 10.63
C SER A 179 12.10 8.28 10.37
N ASP A 180 12.10 6.95 10.46
CA ASP A 180 13.28 6.13 10.20
C ASP A 180 13.81 6.28 8.78
N ILE A 181 12.91 6.30 7.79
CA ILE A 181 13.29 6.50 6.38
C ILE A 181 13.90 7.90 6.19
N LYS A 182 13.32 8.93 6.81
CA LYS A 182 13.86 10.30 6.74
C LYS A 182 15.25 10.38 7.36
N ASN A 183 15.47 9.76 8.51
CA ASN A 183 16.78 9.72 9.16
C ASN A 183 17.82 9.02 8.27
N LYS A 184 17.49 7.85 7.71
CA LYS A 184 18.38 7.15 6.76
C LYS A 184 18.69 7.99 5.52
N LEU A 185 17.70 8.70 4.96
CA LEU A 185 17.94 9.61 3.84
C LEU A 185 18.88 10.75 4.22
N ILE A 186 18.71 11.36 5.40
CA ILE A 186 19.60 12.43 5.90
C ILE A 186 21.05 11.95 5.97
N GLU A 187 21.29 10.71 6.39
CA GLU A 187 22.63 10.11 6.48
C GLU A 187 23.21 9.75 5.10
N MET A 188 22.42 9.11 4.23
CA MET A 188 22.90 8.55 2.96
C MET A 188 23.00 9.59 1.83
N GLU A 189 22.21 10.65 1.87
CA GLU A 189 22.11 11.61 0.76
C GLU A 189 23.36 12.50 0.57
N PRO A 190 24.07 12.92 1.64
CA PRO A 190 25.40 13.52 1.52
C PRO A 190 26.42 12.56 0.89
N GLU A 191 26.43 11.29 1.31
CA GLU A 191 27.33 10.29 0.75
C GLU A 191 27.02 10.03 -0.73
N PHE A 192 25.74 9.95 -1.07
CA PHE A 192 25.26 9.79 -2.44
C PHE A 192 25.77 10.91 -3.35
N LYS A 193 25.58 12.17 -2.94
CA LYS A 193 26.07 13.34 -3.69
C LYS A 193 27.59 13.35 -3.82
N SER A 194 28.31 12.97 -2.75
CA SER A 194 29.76 12.88 -2.76
C SER A 194 30.27 11.83 -3.74
N ARG A 195 29.70 10.61 -3.71
CA ARG A 195 30.07 9.51 -4.63
C ARG A 195 29.66 9.82 -6.07
N GLU A 196 28.47 10.40 -6.28
CA GLU A 196 28.01 10.84 -7.60
C GLU A 196 28.96 11.87 -8.20
N SER A 197 29.40 12.86 -7.41
CA SER A 197 30.35 13.88 -7.86
C SER A 197 31.69 13.25 -8.26
N LYS A 198 32.27 12.40 -7.41
CA LYS A 198 33.52 11.68 -7.71
C LYS A 198 33.40 10.83 -8.97
N TYR A 199 32.31 10.08 -9.10
CA TYR A 199 32.03 9.27 -10.28
C TYR A 199 31.93 10.14 -11.54
N LYS A 200 31.13 11.21 -11.51
CA LYS A 200 30.94 12.12 -12.64
C LYS A 200 32.23 12.78 -13.09
N THR A 201 33.13 13.14 -12.17
CA THR A 201 34.45 13.68 -12.51
C THR A 201 35.25 12.72 -13.38
N ILE A 202 35.36 11.44 -12.99
CA ILE A 202 36.10 10.45 -13.80
C ILE A 202 35.32 10.12 -15.08
N LYS A 203 33.99 10.03 -15.02
CA LYS A 203 33.12 9.77 -16.16
C LYS A 203 33.20 10.84 -17.25
N ASN A 204 33.51 12.09 -16.88
CA ASN A 204 33.63 13.21 -17.80
C ASN A 204 35.01 13.34 -18.46
N THR A 205 35.92 12.40 -18.23
CA THR A 205 37.17 12.29 -18.99
C THR A 205 36.87 11.83 -20.43
N ASP A 206 37.76 12.18 -21.37
CA ASP A 206 37.58 11.87 -22.81
C ASP A 206 37.34 10.38 -23.08
N ARG A 207 37.86 9.51 -22.22
CA ARG A 207 37.74 8.05 -22.32
C ARG A 207 36.30 7.55 -22.18
N TYR A 208 35.50 8.23 -21.35
CA TYR A 208 34.16 7.75 -20.99
C TYR A 208 33.05 8.73 -21.33
N ARG A 209 33.36 10.00 -21.59
CA ARG A 209 32.39 11.11 -21.69
C ARG A 209 31.19 10.81 -22.60
N THR A 210 31.41 10.21 -23.76
CA THR A 210 30.38 9.93 -24.78
C THR A 210 29.60 8.63 -24.54
N LEU A 211 30.05 7.77 -23.62
CA LEU A 211 29.43 6.48 -23.34
C LEU A 211 28.32 6.62 -22.31
N SER A 212 27.26 5.83 -22.42
CA SER A 212 26.31 5.63 -21.31
C SER A 212 27.00 4.96 -20.12
N ASP A 213 26.49 5.11 -18.90
CA ASP A 213 27.13 4.57 -17.69
C ASP A 213 27.38 3.06 -17.75
N SER A 214 26.42 2.29 -18.27
CA SER A 214 26.59 0.83 -18.48
C SER A 214 27.73 0.50 -19.43
N LYS A 215 27.75 1.16 -20.60
CA LYS A 215 28.82 0.99 -21.61
C LYS A 215 30.18 1.45 -21.11
N ALA A 216 30.24 2.52 -20.33
CA ALA A 216 31.49 3.00 -19.73
C ALA A 216 32.05 1.99 -18.73
N ASN A 217 31.21 1.41 -17.87
CA ASN A 217 31.59 0.36 -16.93
C ASN A 217 32.02 -0.94 -17.64
N GLU A 218 31.31 -1.35 -18.69
CA GLU A 218 31.72 -2.48 -19.52
C GLU A 218 33.09 -2.22 -20.17
N LYS A 219 33.28 -1.04 -20.76
CA LYS A 219 34.55 -0.66 -21.38
C LYS A 219 35.71 -0.66 -20.38
N ALA A 220 35.51 -0.14 -19.18
CA ALA A 220 36.53 -0.14 -18.13
C ALA A 220 36.91 -1.56 -17.72
N ARG A 221 35.93 -2.47 -17.57
CA ARG A 221 36.17 -3.90 -17.27
C ARG A 221 36.95 -4.59 -18.39
N GLU A 222 36.59 -4.33 -19.64
CA GLU A 222 37.32 -4.86 -20.80
C GLU A 222 38.78 -4.39 -20.81
N THR A 223 39.04 -3.09 -20.57
CA THR A 223 40.41 -2.59 -20.48
C THR A 223 41.16 -3.31 -19.37
N ILE A 224 40.58 -3.46 -18.16
CA ILE A 224 41.26 -4.14 -17.05
C ILE A 224 41.70 -5.55 -17.47
N VAL A 225 40.85 -6.29 -18.18
CA VAL A 225 41.17 -7.62 -18.70
C VAL A 225 42.28 -7.55 -19.74
N GLN A 226 42.22 -6.59 -20.68
CA GLN A 226 43.26 -6.40 -21.71
C GLN A 226 44.61 -6.03 -21.09
N MET A 227 44.64 -5.15 -20.10
CA MET A 227 45.86 -4.74 -19.40
C MET A 227 46.43 -5.89 -18.58
N ASN A 228 45.60 -6.70 -17.90
CA ASN A 228 46.08 -7.91 -17.22
C ASN A 228 46.80 -8.86 -18.20
N LYS A 229 46.24 -9.07 -19.39
CA LYS A 229 46.88 -9.89 -20.44
C LYS A 229 48.21 -9.28 -20.91
N MET A 230 48.22 -7.97 -21.16
CA MET A 230 49.42 -7.25 -21.58
C MET A 230 50.51 -7.31 -20.52
N LEU A 231 50.17 -7.17 -19.24
CA LEU A 231 51.12 -7.28 -18.13
C LEU A 231 51.76 -8.67 -18.07
N SER A 232 50.98 -9.75 -18.22
CA SER A 232 51.54 -11.10 -18.29
C SER A 232 52.50 -11.30 -19.46
N ILE A 233 52.21 -10.72 -20.63
CA ILE A 233 53.10 -10.78 -21.80
C ILE A 233 54.39 -10.01 -21.52
N LEU A 234 54.28 -8.79 -20.96
CA LEU A 234 55.43 -7.95 -20.63
C LEU A 234 56.32 -8.57 -19.56
N ASP A 235 55.76 -9.29 -18.59
CA ASP A 235 56.55 -10.01 -17.57
C ASP A 235 57.43 -11.10 -18.21
N ILE A 236 56.89 -11.83 -19.20
CA ILE A 236 57.64 -12.83 -19.97
C ILE A 236 58.73 -12.16 -20.82
N GLU A 237 58.38 -11.07 -21.52
CA GLU A 237 59.30 -10.31 -22.36
C GLU A 237 60.48 -9.75 -21.54
N LEU A 238 60.18 -9.11 -20.40
CA LEU A 238 61.19 -8.55 -19.50
C LEU A 238 62.14 -9.63 -18.98
N ALA A 239 61.62 -10.79 -18.55
CA ALA A 239 62.45 -11.90 -18.10
C ALA A 239 63.38 -12.40 -19.24
N GLY A 240 62.86 -12.50 -20.46
CA GLY A 240 63.65 -12.90 -21.63
C GLY A 240 64.76 -11.90 -21.98
N ILE A 241 64.48 -10.59 -21.94
CA ILE A 241 65.48 -9.54 -22.20
C ILE A 241 66.56 -9.53 -21.10
N GLN A 242 66.15 -9.65 -19.84
CA GLN A 242 67.08 -9.72 -18.71
C GLN A 242 68.05 -10.90 -18.84
N GLU A 243 67.54 -12.08 -19.22
CA GLU A 243 68.39 -13.25 -19.43
C GLU A 243 69.37 -13.06 -20.61
N LYS A 244 68.90 -12.49 -21.74
CA LYS A 244 69.78 -12.15 -22.87
C LYS A 244 70.90 -11.19 -22.45
N LEU A 245 70.59 -10.18 -21.65
CA LEU A 245 71.59 -9.23 -21.14
C LEU A 245 72.63 -9.94 -20.26
N VAL A 246 72.20 -10.82 -19.35
CA VAL A 246 73.11 -11.63 -18.52
C VAL A 246 74.05 -12.47 -19.39
N VAL A 247 73.53 -13.15 -20.40
CA VAL A 247 74.32 -13.96 -21.32
C VAL A 247 75.32 -13.11 -22.12
N ILE A 248 74.91 -11.93 -22.60
CA ILE A 248 75.80 -11.00 -23.32
C ILE A 248 76.93 -10.52 -22.40
N GLU A 249 76.63 -10.16 -21.16
CA GLU A 249 77.62 -9.72 -20.16
C GLU A 249 78.65 -10.83 -19.89
N GLN A 250 78.19 -12.06 -19.66
CA GLN A 250 79.07 -13.23 -19.46
C GLN A 250 80.02 -13.45 -20.64
N TYR A 251 79.54 -13.29 -21.88
CA TYR A 251 80.38 -13.41 -23.06
C TYR A 251 81.36 -12.25 -23.20
N ARG A 252 80.95 -11.01 -22.90
CA ARG A 252 81.83 -9.81 -22.90
C ARG A 252 82.99 -9.98 -21.91
N GLU A 253 82.72 -10.51 -20.72
CA GLU A 253 83.72 -10.71 -19.66
C GLU A 253 84.67 -11.89 -19.91
N SER A 254 84.30 -12.83 -20.79
CA SER A 254 85.06 -14.07 -21.00
C SER A 254 86.47 -13.88 -21.58
N GLY A 255 86.78 -12.72 -22.17
CA GLY A 255 88.10 -12.39 -22.73
C GLY A 255 88.56 -13.24 -23.93
N LYS A 256 87.71 -14.13 -24.45
CA LYS A 256 88.05 -15.12 -25.49
C LYS A 256 87.76 -14.67 -26.93
N PHE A 257 87.25 -13.46 -27.12
CA PHE A 257 86.69 -13.03 -28.39
C PHE A 257 87.56 -11.99 -29.11
N SER A 258 87.45 -11.99 -30.44
CA SER A 258 88.08 -10.96 -31.27
C SER A 258 87.47 -9.58 -31.00
N LYS A 259 88.22 -8.51 -31.30
CA LYS A 259 87.74 -7.12 -31.15
C LYS A 259 86.41 -6.88 -31.88
N ALA A 260 86.28 -7.35 -33.12
CA ALA A 260 85.05 -7.21 -33.90
C ALA A 260 83.85 -7.93 -33.26
N THR A 261 84.09 -9.08 -32.63
CA THR A 261 83.05 -9.81 -31.90
C THR A 261 82.62 -9.07 -30.64
N LEU A 262 83.56 -8.45 -29.92
CA LEU A 262 83.26 -7.64 -28.74
C LEU A 262 82.45 -6.39 -29.09
N GLU A 263 82.79 -5.70 -30.18
CA GLU A 263 82.02 -4.55 -30.69
C GLU A 263 80.58 -4.95 -31.04
N LYS A 264 80.38 -6.14 -31.63
CA LYS A 264 79.04 -6.67 -31.90
C LYS A 264 78.26 -7.02 -30.63
N LEU A 265 78.91 -7.59 -29.63
CA LEU A 265 78.29 -7.84 -28.32
C LEU A 265 77.91 -6.54 -27.61
N GLU A 266 78.73 -5.49 -27.75
CA GLU A 266 78.40 -4.15 -27.23
C GLU A 266 77.16 -3.57 -27.90
N GLN A 267 77.07 -3.67 -29.22
CA GLN A 267 75.89 -3.23 -29.96
C GLN A 267 74.64 -4.00 -29.49
N MET A 268 74.70 -5.33 -29.41
CA MET A 268 73.60 -6.15 -28.93
C MET A 268 73.20 -5.81 -27.49
N PHE A 269 74.18 -5.51 -26.62
CA PHE A 269 73.91 -5.08 -25.25
C PHE A 269 73.10 -3.78 -25.23
N VAL A 270 73.51 -2.77 -26.00
CA VAL A 270 72.79 -1.49 -26.10
C VAL A 270 71.38 -1.70 -26.65
N GLU A 271 71.22 -2.50 -27.70
CA GLU A 271 69.91 -2.83 -28.29
C GLU A 271 68.97 -3.48 -27.25
N GLN A 272 69.47 -4.49 -26.51
CA GLN A 272 68.68 -5.15 -25.47
C GLN A 272 68.37 -4.24 -24.27
N MET A 273 69.28 -3.32 -23.93
CA MET A 273 69.02 -2.31 -22.90
C MET A 273 67.91 -1.33 -23.31
N VAL A 274 67.88 -0.92 -24.58
CA VAL A 274 66.79 -0.09 -25.13
C VAL A 274 65.47 -0.87 -25.09
N GLU A 275 65.47 -2.14 -25.51
CA GLU A 275 64.31 -3.02 -25.46
C GLU A 275 63.78 -3.18 -24.03
N LEU A 276 64.67 -3.39 -23.05
CA LEU A 276 64.34 -3.48 -21.63
C LEU A 276 63.64 -2.22 -21.14
N ARG A 277 64.21 -1.03 -21.41
CA ARG A 277 63.62 0.26 -21.00
C ARG A 277 62.26 0.49 -21.65
N GLY A 278 62.12 0.13 -22.93
CA GLY A 278 60.84 0.20 -23.64
C GLY A 278 59.77 -0.71 -23.03
N ALA A 279 60.11 -1.97 -22.73
CA ALA A 279 59.21 -2.93 -22.10
C ALA A 279 58.79 -2.49 -20.68
N MET A 280 59.72 -1.95 -19.88
CA MET A 280 59.42 -1.38 -18.56
C MET A 280 58.44 -0.21 -18.65
N ALA A 281 58.66 0.72 -19.58
CA ALA A 281 57.75 1.86 -19.77
C ALA A 281 56.33 1.41 -20.20
N ARG A 282 56.23 0.39 -21.08
CA ARG A 282 54.93 -0.21 -21.45
C ARG A 282 54.24 -0.87 -20.25
N LYS A 283 55.01 -1.51 -19.37
CA LYS A 283 54.48 -2.13 -18.14
C LYS A 283 53.92 -1.09 -17.19
N ASP A 284 54.65 0.00 -16.96
CA ASP A 284 54.21 1.09 -16.10
C ASP A 284 52.91 1.73 -16.63
N ALA A 285 52.85 1.99 -17.94
CA ALA A 285 51.65 2.53 -18.59
C ALA A 285 50.44 1.57 -18.49
N ALA A 286 50.65 0.26 -18.66
CA ALA A 286 49.60 -0.74 -18.52
C ALA A 286 49.09 -0.84 -17.06
N ILE A 287 49.98 -0.72 -16.06
CA ILE A 287 49.61 -0.66 -14.64
C ILE A 287 48.76 0.57 -14.37
N GLU A 288 49.18 1.74 -14.87
CA GLU A 288 48.46 3.00 -14.68
C GLU A 288 47.04 2.92 -15.27
N LEU A 289 46.91 2.50 -16.53
CA LEU A 289 45.62 2.36 -17.22
C LEU A 289 44.69 1.37 -16.50
N ARG A 290 45.23 0.25 -16.03
CA ARG A 290 44.49 -0.75 -15.25
C ARG A 290 43.98 -0.15 -13.94
N ASN A 291 44.81 0.60 -13.23
CA ASN A 291 44.45 1.18 -11.93
C ASN A 291 43.39 2.28 -12.08
N GLN A 292 43.49 3.13 -13.10
CA GLN A 292 42.49 4.14 -13.42
C GLN A 292 41.12 3.50 -13.71
N ASP A 293 41.08 2.44 -14.52
CA ASP A 293 39.82 1.79 -14.89
C ASP A 293 39.23 0.96 -13.75
N LYS A 294 40.09 0.43 -12.88
CA LYS A 294 39.66 -0.18 -11.61
C LYS A 294 38.98 0.85 -10.71
N GLN A 295 39.62 2.01 -10.51
CA GLN A 295 39.03 3.11 -9.73
C GLN A 295 37.69 3.58 -10.31
N PHE A 296 37.57 3.64 -11.64
CA PHE A 296 36.31 3.93 -12.31
C PHE A 296 35.22 2.90 -11.94
N CYS A 297 35.53 1.61 -12.07
CA CYS A 297 34.59 0.53 -11.76
C CYS A 297 34.16 0.54 -10.29
N ASP A 298 35.11 0.76 -9.38
CA ASP A 298 34.85 0.80 -7.94
C ASP A 298 33.91 1.96 -7.60
N LEU A 299 34.16 3.16 -8.14
CA LEU A 299 33.27 4.32 -7.97
C LEU A 299 31.91 4.12 -8.60
N TYR A 300 31.83 3.53 -9.79
CA TYR A 300 30.57 3.22 -10.45
C TYR A 300 29.70 2.29 -9.60
N ASN A 301 30.26 1.18 -9.12
CA ASN A 301 29.54 0.22 -8.28
C ASN A 301 29.09 0.88 -6.96
N ALA A 302 30.00 1.63 -6.32
CA ALA A 302 29.77 2.36 -5.08
C ALA A 302 28.64 3.40 -5.19
N TRP A 303 28.62 4.17 -6.27
CA TRP A 303 27.58 5.17 -6.55
C TRP A 303 26.26 4.50 -6.94
N HIS A 304 26.29 3.53 -7.85
CA HIS A 304 25.08 2.91 -8.38
C HIS A 304 24.32 2.08 -7.33
N SER A 305 25.04 1.43 -6.40
CA SER A 305 24.41 0.77 -5.25
C SER A 305 23.66 1.77 -4.36
N LEU A 306 24.32 2.90 -4.07
CA LEU A 306 23.76 3.96 -3.22
C LEU A 306 22.59 4.69 -3.90
N GLU A 307 22.68 4.89 -5.22
CA GLU A 307 21.59 5.43 -6.05
C GLU A 307 20.32 4.59 -5.92
N LYS A 308 20.46 3.25 -6.05
CA LYS A 308 19.34 2.31 -5.92
C LYS A 308 18.69 2.40 -4.54
N GLU A 309 19.51 2.45 -3.50
CA GLU A 309 19.02 2.50 -2.12
C GLU A 309 18.31 3.83 -1.81
N VAL A 310 18.90 4.97 -2.18
CA VAL A 310 18.27 6.29 -2.02
C VAL A 310 16.96 6.36 -2.81
N LYS A 311 16.93 5.85 -4.05
CA LYS A 311 15.70 5.80 -4.86
C LYS A 311 14.63 4.91 -4.22
N PHE A 312 15.01 3.75 -3.68
CA PHE A 312 14.11 2.87 -2.96
C PHE A 312 13.52 3.56 -1.72
N LEU A 313 14.35 4.19 -0.89
CA LEU A 313 13.92 4.92 0.30
C LEU A 313 12.96 6.07 -0.04
N ARG A 314 13.24 6.87 -1.08
CA ARG A 314 12.35 7.95 -1.54
C ARG A 314 10.98 7.43 -2.00
N ASN A 315 10.97 6.32 -2.74
CA ASN A 315 9.71 5.69 -3.18
C ASN A 315 8.92 5.13 -1.99
N ARG A 316 9.62 4.48 -1.05
CA ARG A 316 9.03 3.96 0.17
C ARG A 316 8.42 5.08 1.01
N LEU A 317 9.14 6.18 1.20
CA LEU A 317 8.65 7.38 1.90
C LEU A 317 7.35 7.90 1.29
N ARG A 318 7.32 8.09 -0.05
CA ARG A 318 6.12 8.55 -0.76
C ARG A 318 4.93 7.60 -0.56
N ASN A 319 5.19 6.30 -0.58
CA ASN A 319 4.15 5.28 -0.40
C ASN A 319 3.61 5.26 1.05
N GLU A 320 4.49 5.38 2.04
CA GLU A 320 4.09 5.45 3.44
C GLU A 320 3.33 6.75 3.74
N GLU A 321 3.76 7.90 3.21
CA GLU A 321 3.01 9.18 3.33
C GLU A 321 1.64 9.12 2.65
N LYS A 322 1.53 8.40 1.52
CA LYS A 322 0.23 8.16 0.88
C LYS A 322 -0.67 7.25 1.75
N ARG A 323 -0.09 6.22 2.37
CA ARG A 323 -0.82 5.36 3.31
C ARG A 323 -1.29 6.15 4.52
N VAL A 324 -0.43 6.94 5.16
CA VAL A 324 -0.82 7.79 6.29
C VAL A 324 -2.03 8.65 5.93
N ARG A 325 -1.97 9.38 4.81
CA ARG A 325 -3.12 10.18 4.34
C ARG A 325 -4.40 9.36 4.17
N SER A 326 -4.31 8.19 3.53
CA SER A 326 -5.45 7.30 3.36
C SER A 326 -6.01 6.79 4.70
N TYR A 327 -5.15 6.54 5.69
CA TYR A 327 -5.58 6.15 7.04
C TYR A 327 -6.20 7.32 7.80
N GLU A 328 -5.64 8.53 7.70
CA GLU A 328 -6.19 9.75 8.29
C GLU A 328 -7.57 10.07 7.68
N GLU A 329 -7.70 10.03 6.36
CA GLU A 329 -8.97 10.22 5.64
C GLU A 329 -10.04 9.20 6.06
N GLY A 330 -9.67 7.92 6.13
CA GLY A 330 -10.58 6.85 6.56
C GLY A 330 -10.89 6.86 8.07
N THR A 331 -10.09 7.56 8.87
CA THR A 331 -10.37 7.77 10.30
C THR A 331 -11.29 8.97 10.51
N ALA A 332 -11.09 10.04 9.74
CA ALA A 332 -11.96 11.21 9.75
C ALA A 332 -13.34 10.92 9.12
N ASN A 333 -13.37 10.03 8.13
CA ASN A 333 -14.59 9.58 7.45
C ASN A 333 -14.70 8.05 7.62
N PRO A 334 -15.17 7.56 8.78
CA PRO A 334 -15.32 6.14 9.01
C PRO A 334 -16.25 5.53 7.96
N HIS A 335 -15.96 4.28 7.61
CA HIS A 335 -16.76 3.53 6.65
C HIS A 335 -18.24 3.54 7.08
N PRO A 336 -19.22 3.67 6.17
CA PRO A 336 -20.64 3.73 6.55
C PRO A 336 -21.11 2.52 7.40
N GLU A 337 -20.52 1.34 7.21
CA GLU A 337 -20.66 0.16 8.11
C GLU A 337 -20.43 0.40 9.61
N LEU A 338 -19.66 1.43 9.96
CA LEU A 338 -19.35 1.79 11.35
C LEU A 338 -20.30 2.86 11.90
N LEU A 339 -21.21 3.38 11.07
CA LEU A 339 -22.22 4.36 11.45
C LEU A 339 -23.52 3.66 11.86
N PRO A 340 -24.34 4.29 12.71
CA PRO A 340 -25.68 3.80 13.03
C PRO A 340 -26.53 3.58 11.77
N PRO A 341 -27.36 2.51 11.74
CA PRO A 341 -28.22 2.24 10.61
C PRO A 341 -29.24 3.36 10.45
N LYS A 342 -29.50 3.78 9.21
CA LYS A 342 -30.45 4.86 8.90
C LYS A 342 -31.39 4.45 7.78
N VAL A 343 -32.67 4.78 7.95
CA VAL A 343 -33.67 4.68 6.89
C VAL A 343 -33.41 5.77 5.86
N LEU A 344 -33.23 5.38 4.59
CA LEU A 344 -32.99 6.32 3.51
C LEU A 344 -34.19 7.27 3.37
N GLN A 345 -33.90 8.56 3.32
CA GLN A 345 -34.88 9.64 3.22
C GLN A 345 -35.89 9.70 4.39
N ASN A 346 -35.69 8.91 5.46
CA ASN A 346 -36.65 8.72 6.55
C ASN A 346 -38.06 8.41 6.04
N LYS A 347 -38.16 7.68 4.92
CA LYS A 347 -39.41 7.46 4.20
C LYS A 347 -39.76 5.98 4.14
N VAL A 348 -41.02 5.68 4.45
CA VAL A 348 -41.62 4.36 4.35
C VAL A 348 -42.83 4.48 3.43
N THR A 349 -42.93 3.62 2.42
CA THR A 349 -44.08 3.59 1.51
C THR A 349 -44.89 2.32 1.73
N ILE A 350 -46.17 2.46 2.03
CA ILE A 350 -47.11 1.36 2.26
C ILE A 350 -47.91 1.14 0.97
N TYR A 351 -47.93 -0.09 0.49
CA TYR A 351 -48.67 -0.50 -0.70
C TYR A 351 -49.73 -1.54 -0.33
N PRO A 352 -50.92 -1.53 -0.96
CA PRO A 352 -51.82 -2.67 -0.91
C PRO A 352 -51.19 -3.86 -1.64
N VAL A 353 -51.49 -5.06 -1.14
CA VAL A 353 -51.06 -6.36 -1.70
C VAL A 353 -52.29 -7.02 -2.32
N LEU A 354 -52.15 -7.54 -3.54
CA LEU A 354 -53.18 -8.41 -4.12
C LEU A 354 -53.16 -9.72 -3.35
N ALA A 355 -54.24 -10.03 -2.63
CA ALA A 355 -54.49 -11.39 -2.22
C ALA A 355 -54.76 -12.18 -3.52
N GLU A 356 -53.85 -13.09 -3.89
CA GLU A 356 -54.23 -14.17 -4.83
C GLU A 356 -55.41 -14.88 -4.16
N GLU A 357 -56.57 -14.93 -4.82
CA GLU A 357 -57.77 -15.63 -4.31
C GLU A 357 -57.47 -17.11 -4.04
#